data_AF-A0A2E7SMY2-F1
#
_entry.id   AF-A0A2E7SMY2-F1
#
_cell.length_a   1.000
_cell.length_b   1.000
_cell.length_c   1.000
_cell.angle_alpha   90.00
_cell.angle_beta   90.00
_cell.angle_gamma   90.00
#
_symmetry.space_group_name_H-M   'P 1'
#
loop_
_entity.id
_entity.type
_entity.pdbx_description
1 polymer ?
#
loop_
_entity_poly.entity_id
_entity_poly.type
_entity_poly.pdbx_seq_one_letter_code
_entity_poly.pdbx_strand_id
1 'polypeptide(L)'
;MALSGGALGCSKIGGEGIAGQPQYAAPTVSVAAIGTVTANPHTVSWTYSQKQQGQRAGAAPQEFYRIEYISDDGSITYSDTGWVSGADTSYATDLTLLKNSATGAALVTNGNTDLSVRVSVRGPVAIGTGDADRYTSAPDTEDFTALNLGVPTLTPGNVVFGSTSMGTNATYTMTSLSAVTINWTYAHGGSGEAQHSYRVKLLEYESGVELFDSGWVTSAATTYTLNYAFLDDFKYTVSMQARNTNYVETT
;
A
#
# COMPACT_ATOMS: atom_id res chain seq x y z
N MET A 1 -53.53 -15.49 78.34
CA MET A 1 -53.33 -16.09 77.01
C MET A 1 -53.19 -14.92 76.03
N ALA A 2 -51.97 -14.55 75.70
CA ALA A 2 -51.65 -13.42 74.83
C ALA A 2 -50.59 -13.88 73.83
N LEU A 3 -50.90 -13.74 72.54
CA LEU A 3 -50.06 -14.17 71.42
C LEU A 3 -48.87 -13.22 71.27
N SER A 4 -47.66 -13.78 71.32
CA SER A 4 -46.41 -13.09 71.00
C SER A 4 -46.35 -12.80 69.50
N GLY A 5 -46.43 -11.53 69.12
CA GLY A 5 -46.13 -11.08 67.76
C GLY A 5 -44.64 -11.22 67.47
N GLY A 6 -44.26 -12.26 66.73
CA GLY A 6 -42.93 -12.38 66.15
C GLY A 6 -42.73 -11.29 65.10
N ALA A 7 -41.77 -10.40 65.33
CA ALA A 7 -41.31 -9.46 64.33
C ALA A 7 -40.64 -10.25 63.18
N LEU A 8 -41.25 -10.23 61.99
CA LEU A 8 -40.61 -10.70 60.77
C LEU A 8 -39.47 -9.72 60.45
N GLY A 9 -38.24 -10.21 60.59
CA GLY A 9 -37.04 -9.48 60.22
C GLY A 9 -36.98 -9.25 58.72
N CYS A 10 -37.29 -8.04 58.28
CA CYS A 10 -37.01 -7.58 56.92
C CYS A 10 -35.53 -7.15 56.83
N SER A 11 -34.62 -8.11 56.82
CA SER A 11 -33.21 -7.88 56.47
C SER A 11 -32.99 -8.28 55.01
N LYS A 12 -32.79 -7.27 54.16
CA LYS A 12 -32.33 -7.26 52.76
C LYS A 12 -31.96 -8.62 52.14
N ILE A 13 -32.71 -9.03 51.11
CA ILE A 13 -32.18 -9.51 49.82
C ILE A 13 -33.04 -8.91 48.70
N GLY A 14 -33.13 -7.59 48.68
CA GLY A 14 -33.42 -6.83 47.46
C GLY A 14 -32.12 -6.62 46.72
N GLY A 15 -31.40 -7.71 46.44
CA GLY A 15 -30.32 -7.70 45.47
C GLY A 15 -30.99 -7.68 44.11
N GLU A 16 -31.52 -6.52 43.70
CA GLU A 16 -31.32 -6.12 42.32
C GLU A 16 -29.80 -5.98 42.17
N GLY A 17 -29.12 -7.10 42.04
CA GLY A 17 -28.07 -7.17 41.06
C GLY A 17 -28.76 -6.72 39.79
N ILE A 18 -28.68 -5.42 39.51
CA ILE A 18 -28.57 -4.94 38.14
C ILE A 18 -27.55 -5.89 37.57
N ALA A 19 -28.03 -6.93 36.88
CA ALA A 19 -27.19 -7.86 36.17
C ALA A 19 -26.60 -6.97 35.09
N GLY A 20 -25.49 -6.31 35.46
CA GLY A 20 -24.74 -5.46 34.58
C GLY A 20 -24.47 -6.34 33.39
N GLN A 21 -25.11 -6.00 32.27
CA GLN A 21 -24.88 -6.69 31.01
C GLN A 21 -23.37 -6.87 30.88
N PRO A 22 -22.89 -8.05 30.44
CA PRO A 22 -21.46 -8.28 30.31
C PRO A 22 -20.86 -7.11 29.55
N GLN A 23 -20.04 -6.32 30.24
CA GLN A 23 -19.38 -5.19 29.61
C GLN A 23 -18.39 -5.78 28.63
N TYR A 24 -18.52 -5.46 27.35
CA TYR A 24 -17.49 -5.81 26.39
C TYR A 24 -16.41 -4.73 26.43
N ALA A 25 -15.15 -5.14 26.39
CA ALA A 25 -14.08 -4.21 26.05
C ALA A 25 -14.34 -3.60 24.67
N ALA A 26 -13.74 -2.43 24.42
CA ALA A 26 -13.73 -1.88 23.08
C ALA A 26 -13.11 -2.91 22.12
N PRO A 27 -13.70 -3.12 20.93
CA PRO A 27 -13.07 -3.93 19.92
C PRO A 27 -11.73 -3.31 19.51
N THR A 28 -10.82 -4.15 19.05
CA THR A 28 -9.58 -3.74 18.41
C THR A 28 -9.50 -4.40 17.03
N VAL A 29 -9.17 -3.63 16.01
CA VAL A 29 -8.75 -4.15 14.70
C VAL A 29 -7.27 -3.85 14.52
N SER A 30 -6.54 -4.74 13.86
CA SER A 30 -5.21 -4.43 13.35
C SER A 30 -5.07 -5.03 11.95
N VAL A 31 -4.78 -4.17 10.98
CA VAL A 31 -4.58 -4.55 9.59
C VAL A 31 -3.17 -5.07 9.42
N ALA A 32 -3.01 -6.21 8.75
CA ALA A 32 -1.70 -6.75 8.44
C ALA A 32 -0.95 -5.76 7.53
N ALA A 33 0.34 -5.55 7.81
CA ALA A 33 1.17 -4.68 6.98
C ALA A 33 1.11 -5.12 5.52
N ILE A 34 0.74 -4.19 4.64
CA ILE A 34 0.62 -4.42 3.21
C ILE A 34 1.94 -3.99 2.59
N GLY A 35 2.67 -4.95 2.03
CA GLY A 35 3.89 -4.68 1.28
C GLY A 35 3.60 -4.12 -0.12
N THR A 36 4.62 -4.03 -0.95
CA THR A 36 4.44 -3.69 -2.37
C THR A 36 3.52 -4.71 -3.05
N VAL A 37 2.51 -4.22 -3.78
CA VAL A 37 1.54 -5.09 -4.45
C VAL A 37 2.20 -5.84 -5.60
N THR A 38 2.50 -7.12 -5.40
CA THR A 38 3.11 -7.99 -6.43
C THR A 38 2.09 -8.86 -7.16
N ALA A 39 0.83 -8.86 -6.73
CA ALA A 39 -0.24 -9.71 -7.28
C ALA A 39 -1.59 -9.00 -7.31
N ASN A 40 -2.40 -9.34 -8.32
CA ASN A 40 -3.80 -8.96 -8.45
C ASN A 40 -4.62 -10.25 -8.67
N PRO A 41 -5.71 -10.52 -7.91
CA PRO A 41 -6.34 -9.65 -6.90
C PRO A 41 -5.47 -9.41 -5.66
N HIS A 42 -5.54 -8.19 -5.14
CA HIS A 42 -4.88 -7.76 -3.92
C HIS A 42 -5.69 -8.21 -2.69
N THR A 43 -5.04 -8.82 -1.70
CA THR A 43 -5.72 -9.32 -0.49
C THR A 43 -5.33 -8.51 0.73
N VAL A 44 -6.34 -7.92 1.39
CA VAL A 44 -6.22 -7.27 2.69
C VAL A 44 -6.54 -8.30 3.76
N SER A 45 -5.73 -8.37 4.82
CA SER A 45 -6.00 -9.23 5.99
C SER A 45 -5.95 -8.40 7.26
N TRP A 46 -6.74 -8.76 8.26
CA TRP A 46 -6.77 -8.08 9.56
C TRP A 46 -6.96 -9.07 10.70
N THR A 47 -6.69 -8.61 11.90
CA THR A 47 -7.03 -9.31 13.14
C THR A 47 -8.08 -8.52 13.89
N TYR A 48 -9.00 -9.22 14.54
CA TYR A 48 -10.03 -8.65 15.37
C TYR A 48 -9.95 -9.24 16.77
N SER A 49 -10.08 -8.40 17.79
CA SER A 49 -10.19 -8.86 19.17
C SER A 49 -11.20 -8.03 19.94
N GLN A 50 -12.11 -8.69 20.65
CA GLN A 50 -13.01 -8.05 21.61
C GLN A 50 -13.14 -8.96 22.83
N LYS A 51 -12.63 -8.50 23.98
CA LYS A 51 -12.72 -9.25 25.23
C LYS A 51 -14.08 -9.00 25.88
N GLN A 52 -14.77 -10.06 26.31
CA GLN A 52 -15.91 -9.94 27.22
C GLN A 52 -15.38 -9.77 28.65
N GLN A 53 -15.70 -8.67 29.32
CA GLN A 53 -15.25 -8.41 30.70
C GLN A 53 -15.89 -9.43 31.65
N GLY A 54 -15.07 -10.16 32.40
CA GLY A 54 -15.52 -11.11 33.42
C GLY A 54 -15.80 -12.54 32.94
N GLN A 55 -15.66 -12.86 31.65
CA GLN A 55 -15.76 -14.24 31.15
C GLN A 55 -14.38 -14.90 31.01
N ARG A 56 -14.31 -16.17 31.42
CA ARG A 56 -13.06 -16.97 31.45
C ARG A 56 -12.62 -17.49 30.09
N ALA A 57 -13.44 -17.45 29.04
CA ALA A 57 -13.02 -17.75 27.66
C ALA A 57 -14.14 -17.39 26.66
N GLY A 58 -13.79 -16.68 25.59
CA GLY A 58 -14.67 -16.32 24.48
C GLY A 58 -14.50 -14.86 24.08
N ALA A 59 -13.81 -14.60 22.98
CA ALA A 59 -13.86 -13.28 22.34
C ALA A 59 -15.24 -13.12 21.70
N ALA A 60 -15.87 -11.95 21.82
CA ALA A 60 -17.06 -11.69 21.01
C ALA A 60 -16.64 -11.78 19.53
N PRO A 61 -17.37 -12.48 18.65
CA PRO A 61 -17.03 -12.54 17.25
C PRO A 61 -17.32 -11.21 16.56
N GLN A 62 -16.56 -10.87 15.52
CA GLN A 62 -17.00 -9.82 14.59
C GLN A 62 -18.23 -10.32 13.82
N GLU A 63 -19.16 -9.43 13.52
CA GLU A 63 -20.35 -9.73 12.71
C GLU A 63 -20.40 -8.97 11.39
N PHE A 64 -19.69 -7.85 11.29
CA PHE A 64 -19.62 -7.06 10.07
C PHE A 64 -18.22 -6.48 9.85
N TYR A 65 -17.87 -6.29 8.59
CA TYR A 65 -16.66 -5.60 8.17
C TYR A 65 -16.93 -4.69 6.97
N ARG A 66 -16.06 -3.71 6.74
CA ARG A 66 -16.07 -2.79 5.61
C ARG A 66 -14.63 -2.52 5.19
N ILE A 67 -14.36 -2.54 3.89
CA ILE A 67 -13.05 -2.27 3.30
C ILE A 67 -13.17 -1.04 2.43
N GLU A 68 -12.31 -0.05 2.68
CA GLU A 68 -12.24 1.18 1.89
C GLU A 68 -10.83 1.33 1.30
N TYR A 69 -10.77 1.63 0.00
CA TYR A 69 -9.54 2.03 -0.69
C TYR A 69 -9.62 3.53 -0.91
N ILE A 70 -8.70 4.28 -0.30
CA ILE A 70 -8.71 5.75 -0.27
C ILE A 70 -7.35 6.25 -0.75
N SER A 71 -7.28 7.41 -1.40
CA SER A 71 -5.99 8.09 -1.60
C SER A 71 -5.30 8.40 -0.26
N ASP A 72 -3.97 8.47 -0.23
CA ASP A 72 -3.24 8.75 1.02
C ASP A 72 -3.60 10.08 1.70
N ASP A 73 -3.98 11.08 0.90
CA ASP A 73 -4.46 12.37 1.42
C ASP A 73 -5.90 12.31 1.96
N GLY A 74 -6.55 11.15 1.85
CA GLY A 74 -7.93 10.93 2.26
C GLY A 74 -8.98 11.57 1.36
N SER A 75 -8.59 12.21 0.25
CA SER A 75 -9.50 13.05 -0.54
C SER A 75 -10.39 12.27 -1.52
N ILE A 76 -9.99 11.07 -1.93
CA ILE A 76 -10.70 10.26 -2.92
C ILE A 76 -10.91 8.84 -2.38
N THR A 77 -12.16 8.39 -2.37
CA THR A 77 -12.50 6.97 -2.18
C THR A 77 -12.59 6.28 -3.54
N TYR A 78 -11.84 5.20 -3.72
CA TYR A 78 -11.83 4.39 -4.96
C TYR A 78 -12.68 3.12 -4.87
N SER A 79 -12.93 2.63 -3.66
CA SER A 79 -13.88 1.57 -3.41
C SER A 79 -14.28 1.60 -1.95
N ASP A 80 -15.52 1.23 -1.73
CA ASP A 80 -16.12 1.00 -0.43
C ASP A 80 -17.06 -0.20 -0.58
N THR A 81 -16.79 -1.26 0.17
CA THR A 81 -17.64 -2.48 0.14
C THR A 81 -19.01 -2.25 0.79
N GLY A 82 -19.19 -1.14 1.51
CA GLY A 82 -20.23 -1.01 2.52
C GLY A 82 -20.01 -1.99 3.68
N TRP A 83 -20.99 -2.06 4.59
CA TRP A 83 -20.99 -3.05 5.66
C TRP A 83 -21.40 -4.42 5.12
N VAL A 84 -20.44 -5.34 5.13
CA VAL A 84 -20.64 -6.75 4.77
C VAL A 84 -20.83 -7.54 6.05
N SER A 85 -21.89 -8.37 6.11
CA SER A 85 -22.08 -9.29 7.22
C SER A 85 -21.15 -10.48 7.07
N GLY A 86 -20.38 -10.80 8.12
CA GLY A 86 -19.46 -11.92 8.11
C GLY A 86 -18.42 -11.86 9.21
N ALA A 87 -17.77 -13.01 9.42
CA ALA A 87 -16.66 -13.18 10.34
C ALA A 87 -15.31 -13.32 9.62
N ASP A 88 -15.25 -12.97 8.33
CA ASP A 88 -14.03 -13.04 7.52
C ASP A 88 -12.95 -12.09 8.03
N THR A 89 -11.69 -12.53 8.00
CA THR A 89 -10.52 -11.73 8.42
C THR A 89 -9.63 -11.36 7.23
N SER A 90 -10.15 -11.52 6.02
CA SER A 90 -9.46 -11.17 4.78
C SER A 90 -10.45 -10.84 3.67
N TYR A 91 -10.07 -9.95 2.76
CA TYR A 91 -10.86 -9.57 1.60
C TYR A 91 -9.97 -9.36 0.37
N ALA A 92 -10.34 -9.98 -0.74
CA ALA A 92 -9.62 -9.87 -2.01
C ALA A 92 -10.32 -8.86 -2.94
N THR A 93 -9.56 -7.91 -3.46
CA THR A 93 -10.03 -6.86 -4.38
C THR A 93 -9.23 -6.90 -5.66
N ASP A 94 -9.91 -6.89 -6.81
CA ASP A 94 -9.26 -6.60 -8.08
C ASP A 94 -8.99 -5.10 -8.19
N LEU A 95 -7.71 -4.70 -8.09
CA LEU A 95 -7.32 -3.29 -8.11
C LEU A 95 -7.66 -2.61 -9.46
N THR A 96 -7.80 -3.39 -10.54
CA THR A 96 -8.15 -2.85 -11.87
C THR A 96 -9.61 -2.42 -11.98
N LEU A 97 -10.45 -2.84 -11.04
CA LEU A 97 -11.87 -2.47 -10.98
C LEU A 97 -12.14 -1.26 -10.09
N LEU A 98 -11.12 -0.76 -9.38
CA LEU A 98 -11.24 0.41 -8.51
C LEU A 98 -11.52 1.68 -9.30
N LYS A 99 -12.44 2.52 -8.81
CA LYS A 99 -12.86 3.75 -9.49
C LYS A 99 -13.13 4.84 -8.47
N ASN A 100 -12.66 6.05 -8.75
CA ASN A 100 -13.00 7.24 -7.98
C ASN A 100 -14.54 7.32 -7.84
N SER A 101 -15.04 7.28 -6.62
CA SER A 101 -16.48 7.20 -6.33
C SER A 101 -17.24 8.44 -6.77
N ALA A 102 -16.57 9.60 -6.86
CA ALA A 102 -17.17 10.86 -7.27
C ALA A 102 -17.22 11.01 -8.79
N THR A 103 -16.19 10.56 -9.52
CA THR A 103 -16.07 10.79 -10.97
C THR A 103 -16.30 9.55 -11.83
N GLY A 104 -16.26 8.36 -11.23
CA GLY A 104 -16.26 7.08 -11.94
C GLY A 104 -14.96 6.78 -12.71
N ALA A 105 -13.96 7.67 -12.63
CA ALA A 105 -12.67 7.46 -13.28
C ALA A 105 -11.96 6.26 -12.66
N ALA A 106 -11.37 5.40 -13.49
CA ALA A 106 -10.58 4.27 -13.01
C ALA A 106 -9.41 4.75 -12.15
N LEU A 107 -9.04 3.95 -11.15
CA LEU A 107 -7.81 4.15 -10.40
C LEU A 107 -6.64 4.20 -11.38
N VAL A 108 -5.90 5.30 -11.35
CA VAL A 108 -4.62 5.40 -12.06
C VAL A 108 -3.57 4.85 -11.12
N THR A 109 -3.27 3.55 -11.22
CA THR A 109 -2.24 2.86 -10.41
C THR A 109 -0.82 3.39 -10.64
N ASN A 110 -0.67 4.42 -11.47
CA ASN A 110 0.52 4.69 -12.24
C ASN A 110 1.10 6.09 -11.96
N GLY A 111 0.71 6.72 -10.85
CA GLY A 111 1.09 8.09 -10.52
C GLY A 111 1.07 8.33 -9.03
N ASN A 112 1.96 7.65 -8.30
CA ASN A 112 2.39 7.96 -6.93
C ASN A 112 1.30 8.27 -5.89
N THR A 113 0.06 7.88 -6.16
CA THR A 113 -0.99 7.83 -5.15
C THR A 113 -0.79 6.47 -4.53
N ASP A 114 -0.02 6.43 -3.44
CA ASP A 114 -0.17 5.29 -2.56
C ASP A 114 -1.66 5.30 -2.14
N LEU A 115 -2.22 4.10 -2.02
CA LEU A 115 -3.58 3.95 -1.55
C LEU A 115 -3.50 3.62 -0.08
N SER A 116 -4.30 4.27 0.74
CA SER A 116 -4.53 3.80 2.09
C SER A 116 -5.71 2.82 2.07
N VAL A 117 -5.47 1.60 2.54
CA VAL A 117 -6.54 0.66 2.84
C VAL A 117 -7.00 0.89 4.26
N ARG A 118 -8.30 1.08 4.44
CA ARG A 118 -8.95 1.16 5.73
C ARG A 118 -9.85 -0.05 5.91
N VAL A 119 -9.70 -0.70 7.06
CA VAL A 119 -10.60 -1.78 7.48
C VAL A 119 -11.37 -1.32 8.71
N SER A 120 -12.70 -1.34 8.61
CA SER A 120 -13.60 -1.10 9.72
C SER A 120 -14.34 -2.39 10.06
N VAL A 121 -14.45 -2.71 11.35
CA VAL A 121 -15.11 -3.92 11.85
C VAL A 121 -16.11 -3.59 12.94
N ARG A 122 -17.21 -4.34 12.99
CA ARG A 122 -18.23 -4.26 14.03
C ARG A 122 -18.39 -5.60 14.73
N GLY A 123 -18.42 -5.53 16.05
CA GLY A 123 -18.86 -6.63 16.91
C GLY A 123 -20.37 -6.87 16.79
N PRO A 124 -20.93 -7.72 17.65
CA PRO A 124 -22.30 -8.20 17.49
C PRO A 124 -23.35 -7.11 17.65
N VAL A 125 -24.35 -7.10 16.75
CA VAL A 125 -25.46 -6.12 16.72
C VAL A 125 -26.40 -6.27 17.92
N ALA A 126 -26.45 -7.45 18.53
CA ALA A 126 -27.32 -7.73 19.67
C ALA A 126 -26.70 -7.24 21.00
N ILE A 127 -26.54 -5.94 21.15
CA ILE A 127 -26.48 -5.31 22.47
C ILE A 127 -27.79 -4.50 22.57
N GLY A 128 -28.64 -4.84 23.55
CA GLY A 128 -30.06 -4.45 23.60
C GLY A 128 -30.32 -2.96 23.32
N THR A 129 -31.54 -2.63 22.92
CA THR A 129 -32.01 -1.31 22.43
C THR A 129 -31.64 -0.07 23.26
N GLY A 130 -31.13 -0.22 24.48
CA GLY A 130 -30.63 0.87 25.34
C GLY A 130 -29.11 1.10 25.32
N ASP A 131 -28.32 0.23 24.69
CA ASP A 131 -26.84 0.35 24.59
C ASP A 131 -26.38 0.81 23.18
N ALA A 132 -27.31 1.04 22.25
CA ALA A 132 -27.00 1.58 20.93
C ALA A 132 -26.21 2.89 21.05
N ASP A 133 -26.63 3.81 21.92
CA ASP A 133 -25.94 5.09 22.17
C ASP A 133 -24.52 4.95 22.76
N ARG A 134 -24.23 3.80 23.39
CA ARG A 134 -22.94 3.50 24.02
C ARG A 134 -21.89 3.04 23.02
N TYR A 135 -22.32 2.55 21.87
CA TYR A 135 -21.43 2.08 20.79
C TYR A 135 -21.59 2.88 19.49
N THR A 136 -22.62 3.73 19.35
CA THR A 136 -22.82 4.61 18.17
C THR A 136 -21.99 5.88 18.21
N SER A 137 -21.26 6.18 19.30
CA SER A 137 -20.58 7.47 19.48
C SER A 137 -19.04 7.46 19.37
N ALA A 138 -18.36 6.30 19.32
CA ALA A 138 -17.03 6.08 18.70
C ALA A 138 -16.26 4.85 19.26
N PRO A 139 -15.46 4.14 18.45
CA PRO A 139 -15.62 4.01 17.00
C PRO A 139 -15.56 2.56 16.52
N ASP A 140 -16.16 2.32 15.37
CA ASP A 140 -15.62 1.36 14.42
C ASP A 140 -14.08 1.42 14.52
N THR A 141 -13.41 0.33 14.93
CA THR A 141 -11.95 0.42 15.00
C THR A 141 -11.46 0.47 13.57
N GLU A 142 -10.72 1.53 13.25
CA GLU A 142 -10.09 1.73 11.95
C GLU A 142 -8.59 1.54 12.14
N ASP A 143 -8.00 0.77 11.25
CA ASP A 143 -6.55 0.75 11.09
C ASP A 143 -6.23 1.02 9.61
N PHE A 144 -5.14 1.74 9.40
CA PHE A 144 -4.72 2.24 8.11
C PHE A 144 -3.42 1.57 7.73
N THR A 145 -3.31 1.16 6.49
CA THR A 145 -2.03 0.72 5.95
C THR A 145 -1.87 1.26 4.54
N ALA A 146 -0.71 1.88 4.30
CA ALA A 146 -0.33 2.35 2.98
C ALA A 146 -0.05 1.16 2.05
N LEU A 147 -0.64 1.22 0.87
CA LEU A 147 -0.47 0.31 -0.25
C LEU A 147 0.51 0.96 -1.22
N ASN A 148 1.77 0.56 -1.15
CA ASN A 148 2.76 1.03 -2.10
C ASN A 148 2.61 0.26 -3.42
N LEU A 149 2.30 0.96 -4.50
CA LEU A 149 2.12 0.36 -5.84
C LEU A 149 3.45 0.11 -6.57
N GLY A 150 4.58 0.36 -5.90
CA GLY A 150 5.92 0.25 -6.41
C GLY A 150 6.42 1.56 -7.00
N VAL A 151 7.74 1.76 -6.91
CA VAL A 151 8.45 2.83 -7.63
C VAL A 151 9.25 2.16 -8.75
N PRO A 152 9.25 2.71 -9.98
CA PRO A 152 10.16 2.24 -11.02
C PRO A 152 11.61 2.38 -10.59
N THR A 153 12.39 1.34 -10.81
CA THR A 153 13.83 1.31 -10.54
C THR A 153 14.60 1.05 -11.82
N LEU A 154 15.71 1.76 -11.98
CA LEU A 154 16.72 1.50 -13.00
C LEU A 154 17.99 1.01 -12.32
N THR A 155 18.57 -0.05 -12.86
CA THR A 155 19.91 -0.49 -12.47
C THR A 155 20.83 -0.40 -13.68
N PRO A 156 21.97 0.30 -13.56
CA PRO A 156 22.99 0.30 -14.61
C PRO A 156 23.40 -1.13 -14.97
N GLY A 157 23.37 -1.45 -16.26
CA GLY A 157 23.88 -2.70 -16.81
C GLY A 157 25.31 -2.54 -17.30
N ASN A 158 25.77 -3.53 -18.06
CA ASN A 158 27.14 -3.50 -18.58
C ASN A 158 27.31 -2.41 -19.65
N VAL A 159 28.46 -1.74 -19.63
CA VAL A 159 28.92 -0.90 -20.75
C VAL A 159 29.82 -1.73 -21.66
N VAL A 160 29.62 -1.66 -22.97
CA VAL A 160 30.38 -2.42 -23.97
C VAL A 160 30.99 -1.46 -24.99
N PHE A 161 32.29 -1.59 -25.24
CA PHE A 161 33.02 -0.89 -26.31
C PHE A 161 33.38 -1.89 -27.42
N GLY A 162 32.73 -1.80 -28.58
CA GLY A 162 32.88 -2.82 -29.62
C GLY A 162 32.46 -4.20 -29.11
N SER A 163 33.41 -5.14 -28.96
CA SER A 163 33.18 -6.48 -28.38
C SER A 163 33.63 -6.62 -26.92
N THR A 164 34.20 -5.58 -26.32
CA THR A 164 34.77 -5.64 -24.96
C THR A 164 33.76 -5.15 -23.93
N SER A 165 33.38 -6.01 -22.99
CA SER A 165 32.57 -5.61 -21.83
C SER A 165 33.43 -4.95 -20.76
N MET A 166 32.97 -3.80 -20.27
CA MET A 166 33.64 -3.04 -19.21
C MET A 166 33.00 -3.23 -17.84
N GLY A 167 31.92 -4.01 -17.75
CA GLY A 167 31.17 -4.24 -16.51
C GLY A 167 30.20 -3.11 -16.17
N THR A 168 29.84 -2.99 -14.89
CA THR A 168 28.83 -2.06 -14.34
C THR A 168 29.41 -0.90 -13.54
N ASN A 169 30.72 -0.63 -13.65
CA ASN A 169 31.37 0.49 -12.97
C ASN A 169 30.81 1.84 -13.45
N ALA A 170 30.76 2.82 -12.55
CA ALA A 170 30.19 4.14 -12.81
C ALA A 170 31.12 5.09 -13.60
N THR A 171 32.38 4.70 -13.85
CA THR A 171 33.38 5.57 -14.48
C THR A 171 34.32 4.75 -15.34
N TYR A 172 34.51 5.20 -16.58
CA TYR A 172 35.43 4.60 -17.55
C TYR A 172 36.29 5.68 -18.21
N THR A 173 37.56 5.39 -18.42
CA THR A 173 38.42 6.17 -19.33
C THR A 173 38.32 5.54 -20.71
N MET A 174 38.01 6.33 -21.74
CA MET A 174 37.90 5.83 -23.10
C MET A 174 39.23 5.95 -23.84
N THR A 175 39.65 4.85 -24.46
CA THR A 175 40.87 4.81 -25.30
C THR A 175 40.59 4.46 -26.76
N SER A 176 39.34 4.61 -27.23
CA SER A 176 38.96 4.26 -28.61
C SER A 176 37.80 5.11 -29.14
N LEU A 177 37.81 5.35 -30.46
CA LEU A 177 36.76 6.08 -31.21
C LEU A 177 35.53 5.22 -31.56
N SER A 178 35.39 4.03 -30.98
CA SER A 178 34.30 3.11 -31.31
C SER A 178 32.98 3.52 -30.63
N ALA A 179 31.85 3.15 -31.25
CA ALA A 179 30.54 3.32 -30.62
C ALA A 179 30.45 2.57 -29.28
N VAL A 180 29.66 3.13 -28.37
CA VAL A 180 29.47 2.61 -27.01
C VAL A 180 28.08 2.03 -26.88
N THR A 181 27.96 0.78 -26.44
CA THR A 181 26.65 0.21 -26.11
C THR A 181 26.45 0.24 -24.60
N ILE A 182 25.40 0.94 -24.19
CA ILE A 182 24.96 1.07 -22.80
C ILE A 182 23.81 0.09 -22.61
N ASN A 183 23.92 -0.78 -21.61
CA ASN A 183 22.83 -1.68 -21.22
C ASN A 183 22.30 -1.27 -19.84
N TRP A 184 21.03 -1.54 -19.57
CA TRP A 184 20.43 -1.34 -18.25
C TRP A 184 19.39 -2.41 -17.94
N THR A 185 18.96 -2.48 -16.69
CA THR A 185 17.80 -3.26 -16.29
C THR A 185 16.73 -2.32 -15.75
N TYR A 186 15.51 -2.50 -16.21
CA TYR A 186 14.33 -1.79 -15.72
C TYR A 186 13.48 -2.76 -14.89
N ALA A 187 13.05 -2.34 -13.70
CA ALA A 187 12.15 -3.10 -12.86
C ALA A 187 11.11 -2.18 -12.21
N HIS A 188 9.87 -2.67 -12.09
CA HIS A 188 8.79 -2.02 -11.36
C HIS A 188 8.36 -2.93 -10.20
N GLY A 189 8.21 -2.38 -9.00
CA GLY A 189 7.91 -3.16 -7.79
C GLY A 189 6.54 -3.87 -7.78
N GLY A 190 5.66 -3.52 -8.71
CA GLY A 190 4.33 -4.12 -8.86
C GLY A 190 4.11 -4.88 -10.17
N SER A 191 2.93 -5.47 -10.34
CA SER A 191 2.59 -6.28 -11.51
C SER A 191 2.47 -5.45 -12.79
N GLY A 192 3.51 -5.48 -13.63
CA GLY A 192 3.32 -5.40 -15.09
C GLY A 192 3.60 -4.07 -15.78
N GLU A 193 4.20 -3.09 -15.13
CA GLU A 193 4.65 -1.90 -15.86
C GLU A 193 5.98 -2.15 -16.55
N ALA A 194 5.96 -2.17 -17.88
CA ALA A 194 7.14 -2.24 -18.71
C ALA A 194 7.70 -0.84 -18.99
N GLN A 195 8.99 -0.76 -19.31
CA GLN A 195 9.56 0.45 -19.88
C GLN A 195 8.82 0.80 -21.18
N HIS A 196 8.44 2.07 -21.31
CA HIS A 196 7.79 2.64 -22.49
C HIS A 196 8.71 3.59 -23.24
N SER A 197 9.51 4.40 -22.53
CA SER A 197 10.49 5.27 -23.15
C SER A 197 11.76 5.39 -22.31
N TYR A 198 12.84 5.78 -22.97
CA TYR A 198 14.14 6.03 -22.35
C TYR A 198 14.76 7.33 -22.85
N ARG A 199 15.74 7.84 -22.10
CA ARG A 199 16.60 8.96 -22.47
C ARG A 199 18.01 8.70 -21.98
N VAL A 200 18.98 8.78 -22.88
CA VAL A 200 20.41 8.63 -22.57
C VAL A 200 21.09 9.97 -22.80
N LYS A 201 21.78 10.45 -21.77
CA LYS A 201 22.59 11.68 -21.80
C LYS A 201 24.06 11.35 -21.60
N LEU A 202 24.93 11.99 -22.38
CA LEU A 202 26.36 12.02 -22.15
C LEU A 202 26.74 13.38 -21.59
N LEU A 203 27.47 13.39 -20.48
CA LEU A 203 27.94 14.61 -19.84
C LEU A 203 29.46 14.57 -19.73
N GLU A 204 30.10 15.73 -19.82
CA GLU A 204 31.49 15.89 -19.42
C GLU A 204 31.62 15.59 -17.91
N TYR A 205 32.59 14.75 -17.54
CA TYR A 205 32.69 14.23 -16.18
C TYR A 205 32.88 15.31 -15.11
N GLU A 206 33.71 16.33 -15.37
CA GLU A 206 34.03 17.35 -14.36
C GLU A 206 33.02 18.49 -14.32
N SER A 207 32.60 18.99 -15.49
CA SER A 207 31.70 20.15 -15.56
C SER A 207 30.22 19.78 -15.49
N GLY A 208 29.87 18.52 -15.80
CA GLY A 208 28.49 18.10 -15.99
C GLY A 208 27.82 18.71 -17.23
N VAL A 209 28.59 19.33 -18.14
CA VAL A 209 28.03 19.86 -19.40
C VAL A 209 27.52 18.72 -20.25
N GLU A 210 26.27 18.83 -20.70
CA GLU A 210 25.66 17.89 -21.62
C GLU A 210 26.34 17.98 -22.99
N LEU A 211 26.90 16.85 -23.44
CA LEU A 211 27.57 16.70 -24.73
C LEU A 211 26.66 16.02 -25.76
N PHE A 212 25.72 15.21 -25.28
CA PHE A 212 24.76 14.49 -26.10
C PHE A 212 23.49 14.19 -25.29
N ASP A 213 22.35 14.21 -25.98
CA ASP A 213 21.07 13.76 -25.47
C ASP A 213 20.29 13.04 -26.57
N SER A 214 19.84 11.81 -26.30
CA SER A 214 18.98 11.08 -27.23
C SER A 214 17.59 11.69 -27.38
N GLY A 215 17.21 12.58 -26.45
CA GLY A 215 15.82 12.91 -26.17
C GLY A 215 15.06 11.70 -25.61
N TRP A 216 13.75 11.85 -25.43
CA TRP A 216 12.89 10.73 -25.07
C TRP A 216 12.63 9.85 -26.30
N VAL A 217 13.11 8.61 -26.24
CA VAL A 217 12.89 7.58 -27.26
C VAL A 217 11.80 6.63 -26.78
N THR A 218 10.67 6.55 -27.49
CA THR A 218 9.60 5.58 -27.20
C THR A 218 10.03 4.19 -27.62
N SER A 219 10.47 3.38 -26.66
CA SER A 219 10.95 2.02 -26.85
C SER A 219 11.09 1.29 -25.51
N ALA A 220 10.81 -0.02 -25.53
CA ALA A 220 11.04 -0.93 -24.41
C ALA A 220 12.47 -1.52 -24.40
N ALA A 221 13.34 -1.11 -25.34
CA ALA A 221 14.70 -1.60 -25.41
C ALA A 221 15.49 -1.24 -24.14
N THR A 222 16.29 -2.18 -23.65
CA THR A 222 17.18 -2.00 -22.48
C THR A 222 18.64 -1.76 -22.88
N THR A 223 18.84 -1.31 -24.13
CA THR A 223 20.14 -1.11 -24.73
C THR A 223 20.13 0.14 -25.61
N TYR A 224 21.21 0.92 -25.58
CA TYR A 224 21.40 2.08 -26.47
C TYR A 224 22.82 2.13 -27.00
N THR A 225 22.97 2.30 -28.31
CA THR A 225 24.28 2.51 -28.94
C THR A 225 24.51 4.00 -29.14
N LEU A 226 25.42 4.55 -28.35
CA LEU A 226 25.85 5.94 -28.40
C LEU A 226 26.91 6.10 -29.50
N ASN A 227 26.49 6.74 -30.60
CA ASN A 227 27.35 7.10 -31.71
C ASN A 227 27.91 8.52 -31.48
N TYR A 228 28.84 8.65 -30.53
CA TYR A 228 29.53 9.90 -30.21
C TYR A 228 31.02 9.77 -30.52
N ALA A 229 31.64 10.85 -31.01
CA ALA A 229 33.07 10.89 -31.30
C ALA A 229 33.84 11.23 -30.02
N PHE A 230 34.20 10.20 -29.25
CA PHE A 230 34.91 10.38 -27.98
C PHE A 230 36.33 10.88 -28.19
N LEU A 231 36.77 11.76 -27.30
CA LEU A 231 38.18 12.14 -27.23
C LEU A 231 38.93 11.08 -26.43
N ASP A 232 40.13 10.77 -26.89
CA ASP A 232 41.04 9.88 -26.20
C ASP A 232 41.44 10.48 -24.85
N ASP A 233 41.61 9.63 -23.83
CA ASP A 233 41.98 10.00 -22.45
C ASP A 233 41.03 11.01 -21.76
N PHE A 234 39.80 11.18 -22.24
CA PHE A 234 38.76 11.95 -21.56
C PHE A 234 37.83 11.07 -20.71
N LYS A 235 37.29 11.68 -19.65
CA LYS A 235 36.27 11.08 -18.78
C LYS A 235 34.90 11.64 -19.11
N TYR A 236 33.92 10.74 -19.10
CA TYR A 236 32.52 11.07 -19.37
C TYR A 236 31.61 10.44 -18.32
N THR A 237 30.46 11.07 -18.11
CA THR A 237 29.35 10.53 -17.32
C THR A 237 28.22 10.18 -18.27
N VAL A 238 27.70 8.96 -18.17
CA VAL A 238 26.48 8.55 -18.87
C VAL A 238 25.34 8.56 -17.85
N SER A 239 24.28 9.31 -18.15
CA SER A 239 23.04 9.32 -17.38
C SER A 239 21.94 8.64 -18.21
N MET A 240 21.21 7.73 -17.59
CA MET A 240 20.09 7.02 -18.20
C MET A 240 18.83 7.34 -17.40
N GLN A 241 17.73 7.60 -18.09
CA GLN A 241 16.41 7.83 -17.51
C GLN A 241 15.39 6.99 -18.27
N ALA A 242 14.44 6.38 -17.58
CA ALA A 242 13.37 5.59 -18.18
C ALA A 242 12.01 6.08 -17.70
N ARG A 243 10.99 5.78 -18.49
CA ARG A 243 9.58 5.96 -18.14
C ARG A 243 8.83 4.67 -18.32
N ASN A 244 7.92 4.39 -17.39
CA ASN A 244 6.86 3.40 -17.62
C ASN A 244 5.88 3.91 -18.69
N THR A 245 4.89 3.08 -19.04
CA THR A 245 3.76 3.42 -19.93
C THR A 245 2.94 4.64 -19.49
N ASN A 246 3.19 5.15 -18.29
CA ASN A 246 2.47 6.24 -17.65
C ASN A 246 3.34 7.49 -17.45
N TYR A 247 4.52 7.51 -18.07
CA TYR A 247 5.44 8.64 -18.06
C TYR A 247 6.05 9.00 -16.69
N VAL A 248 5.96 8.10 -15.70
CA VAL A 248 6.69 8.23 -14.44
C VAL A 248 8.17 7.99 -14.71
N GLU A 249 8.99 8.99 -14.39
CA GLU A 249 10.42 8.97 -14.63
C GLU A 249 11.19 8.28 -13.51
N THR A 250 12.22 7.53 -13.89
CA THR A 250 13.24 6.98 -12.99
C THR A 250 14.62 7.18 -13.62
N THR A 251 15.66 7.30 -12.80
CA THR A 251 17.05 7.62 -13.17
C THR A 251 18.01 6.67 -12.51
#